data_AF-A0A850I4A4-F1
#
_entry.id   AF-A0A850I4A4-F1
#
_cell.length_a   1.000
_cell.length_b   1.000
_cell.length_c   1.000
_cell.angle_alpha   90.00
_cell.angle_beta   90.00
_cell.angle_gamma   90.00
#
_symmetry.space_group_name_H-M   'P 1'
#
loop_
_entity.id
_entity.type
_entity.pdbx_description
1 polymer ?
#
loop_
_entity_poly.entity_id
_entity_poly.type
_entity_poly.pdbx_seq_one_letter_code
_entity_poly.pdbx_strand_id
1 'polypeptide(L)'
;MRLVRVVVGFDLLTVGLYVVIGEHFAGTSADATLNARLNIVRAPIEGRVTLAIKNMGARVSPGGLIAEIYDQRFDTARLLELDRDREDQRIELKRLAGQPRIAETKATQDAAAARLRQADAEFQRANELNTRGVQTAANLDRARATYDVAQQELESARQRVNYLETELASARERLYRGVLQCCSLLDPTYP
;
A
#
# COMPACT_ATOMS: atom_id res chain seq x y z
N MET A 1 -59.44 14.06 -90.60
CA MET A 1 -59.08 12.72 -90.06
C MET A 1 -57.58 12.46 -89.95
N ARG A 2 -56.71 13.08 -90.77
CA ARG A 2 -55.24 12.87 -90.67
C ARG A 2 -54.61 13.51 -89.42
N LEU A 3 -54.99 14.75 -89.08
CA LEU A 3 -54.46 15.48 -87.91
C LEU A 3 -54.78 14.82 -86.57
N VAL A 4 -56.01 14.31 -86.38
CA VAL A 4 -56.42 13.64 -85.12
C VAL A 4 -55.56 12.42 -84.81
N ARG A 5 -55.19 11.62 -85.82
CA ARG A 5 -54.32 10.45 -85.64
C ARG A 5 -52.89 10.84 -85.24
N VAL A 6 -52.40 11.98 -85.72
CA VAL A 6 -51.06 12.49 -85.38
C VAL A 6 -51.02 12.99 -83.94
N VAL A 7 -52.05 13.73 -83.50
CA VAL A 7 -52.13 14.25 -82.12
C VAL A 7 -52.20 13.10 -81.11
N VAL A 8 -53.08 12.12 -81.34
CA VAL A 8 -53.22 10.95 -80.45
C VAL A 8 -51.93 10.13 -80.38
N GLY A 9 -51.22 9.99 -81.50
CA GLY A 9 -49.91 9.31 -81.53
C GLY A 9 -48.84 10.06 -80.75
N PHE A 10 -48.82 11.40 -80.85
CA PHE A 10 -47.89 12.24 -80.10
C PHE A 10 -48.16 12.16 -78.59
N ASP A 11 -49.43 12.25 -78.18
CA ASP A 11 -49.82 12.14 -76.77
C ASP A 11 -49.40 10.79 -76.17
N LEU A 12 -49.68 9.68 -76.87
CA LEU A 12 -49.25 8.34 -76.47
C LEU A 12 -47.73 8.23 -76.34
N LEU A 13 -46.98 8.87 -77.25
CA LEU A 13 -45.52 8.87 -77.21
C LEU A 13 -45.01 9.67 -76.02
N THR A 14 -45.56 10.85 -75.74
CA THR A 14 -45.18 11.65 -74.57
C THR A 14 -45.52 10.97 -73.25
N VAL A 15 -46.68 10.31 -73.14
CA VAL A 15 -47.06 9.56 -71.93
C VAL A 15 -46.16 8.34 -71.74
N GLY A 16 -45.88 7.59 -72.81
CA GLY A 16 -44.95 6.47 -72.75
C GLY A 16 -43.54 6.91 -72.35
N LEU A 17 -43.05 8.01 -72.93
CA LEU A 17 -41.74 8.58 -72.60
C LEU A 17 -41.68 9.05 -71.14
N TYR A 18 -42.76 9.64 -70.62
CA TYR A 18 -42.86 10.06 -69.22
C TYR A 18 -42.75 8.87 -68.26
N VAL A 19 -43.43 7.75 -68.55
CA VAL A 19 -43.36 6.53 -67.72
C VAL A 19 -41.95 5.93 -67.75
N VAL A 20 -41.34 5.79 -68.94
CA VAL A 20 -39.99 5.23 -69.09
C VAL A 20 -38.94 6.08 -68.37
N ILE A 21 -39.05 7.41 -68.44
CA ILE A 21 -38.18 8.33 -67.70
C ILE A 21 -38.40 8.15 -66.19
N GLY A 22 -39.65 8.12 -65.72
CA GLY A 22 -39.96 7.91 -64.31
C GLY A 22 -39.39 6.60 -63.75
N GLU A 23 -39.46 5.52 -64.53
CA GLU A 23 -38.93 4.20 -64.14
C GLU A 23 -37.40 4.12 -64.20
N HIS A 24 -36.75 4.71 -65.21
CA HIS A 24 -35.29 4.65 -65.32
C HIS A 24 -34.56 5.61 -64.38
N PHE A 25 -35.16 6.72 -63.96
CA PHE A 25 -34.57 7.61 -62.96
C PHE A 25 -34.91 7.21 -61.50
N ALA A 26 -35.82 6.25 -61.29
CA ALA A 26 -36.00 5.56 -60.02
C ALA A 26 -34.90 4.50 -59.76
N GLY A 27 -33.68 4.77 -60.19
CA GLY A 27 -32.48 4.04 -59.76
C GLY A 27 -32.25 4.29 -58.28
N THR A 28 -32.93 3.53 -57.44
CA THR A 28 -32.76 3.55 -55.99
C THR A 28 -31.39 2.98 -55.67
N SER A 29 -30.39 3.84 -55.43
CA SER A 29 -29.27 3.45 -54.59
C SER A 29 -29.81 3.40 -53.16
N ALA A 30 -30.43 2.26 -52.82
CA ALA A 30 -30.98 1.97 -51.50
C ALA A 30 -29.88 1.50 -50.51
N ASP A 31 -28.63 1.46 -50.96
CA ASP A 31 -27.48 1.04 -50.16
C ASP A 31 -26.83 2.26 -49.51
N ALA A 32 -27.30 2.62 -48.32
CA ALA A 32 -26.60 3.52 -47.43
C ALA A 32 -25.65 2.70 -46.54
N THR A 33 -24.34 2.80 -46.76
CA THR A 33 -23.33 2.18 -45.89
C THR A 33 -22.88 3.17 -44.82
N LEU A 34 -23.04 2.79 -43.56
CA LEU A 34 -22.53 3.56 -42.42
C LEU A 34 -21.17 3.00 -42.01
N ASN A 35 -20.10 3.69 -42.37
CA ASN A 35 -18.75 3.34 -41.91
C ASN A 35 -18.51 3.94 -40.51
N ALA A 36 -18.86 3.17 -39.46
CA ALA A 36 -18.61 3.57 -38.07
C ALA A 36 -17.31 2.93 -37.55
N ARG A 37 -16.48 3.70 -36.84
CA ARG A 37 -15.32 3.15 -36.13
C ARG A 37 -15.79 2.35 -34.91
N LEU A 38 -15.36 1.09 -34.84
CA LEU A 38 -15.69 0.17 -33.75
C LEU A 38 -14.49 0.08 -32.80
N ASN A 39 -14.74 0.28 -31.51
CA ASN A 39 -13.78 0.04 -30.45
C ASN A 39 -14.32 -1.04 -29.53
N ILE A 40 -13.48 -2.02 -29.19
CA ILE A 40 -13.86 -3.13 -28.33
C ILE A 40 -13.30 -2.85 -26.93
N VAL A 41 -14.17 -2.76 -25.93
CA VAL A 41 -13.77 -2.67 -24.53
C VAL A 41 -13.67 -4.08 -23.96
N ARG A 42 -12.50 -4.44 -23.43
CA ARG A 42 -12.24 -5.74 -22.80
C ARG A 42 -12.30 -5.62 -21.29
N ALA A 43 -12.85 -6.64 -20.64
CA ALA A 43 -12.84 -6.75 -19.17
C ALA A 43 -11.40 -6.85 -18.63
N PRO A 44 -11.05 -6.10 -17.57
CA PRO A 44 -9.72 -6.17 -16.96
C PRO A 44 -9.52 -7.41 -16.08
N ILE A 45 -10.61 -8.00 -15.58
CA ILE A 45 -10.60 -9.16 -14.68
C ILE A 45 -11.63 -10.20 -15.13
N GLU A 46 -11.40 -11.45 -14.77
CA GLU A 46 -12.39 -12.52 -14.93
C GLU A 46 -13.52 -12.34 -13.90
N GLY A 47 -14.77 -12.57 -14.31
CA GLY A 47 -15.89 -12.39 -13.39
C GLY A 47 -17.26 -12.45 -14.06
N ARG A 48 -18.32 -12.29 -13.25
CA ARG A 48 -19.70 -12.16 -13.74
C ARG A 48 -19.93 -10.73 -14.18
N VAL A 49 -20.30 -10.55 -15.45
CA VAL A 49 -20.56 -9.24 -16.05
C VAL A 49 -22.05 -8.90 -15.94
N THR A 50 -22.37 -7.76 -15.35
CA THR A 50 -23.70 -7.15 -15.34
C THR A 50 -23.65 -5.88 -16.19
N LEU A 51 -24.33 -5.89 -17.33
CA LEU A 51 -24.38 -4.74 -18.23
C LEU A 51 -25.27 -3.65 -17.63
N ALA A 52 -24.74 -2.43 -17.51
CA ALA A 52 -25.50 -1.27 -17.08
C ALA A 52 -26.40 -0.76 -18.22
N ILE A 53 -25.94 -0.93 -19.47
CA ILE A 53 -26.67 -0.53 -20.68
C ILE A 53 -27.60 -1.67 -21.10
N LYS A 54 -28.91 -1.48 -20.93
CA LYS A 54 -29.93 -2.48 -21.29
C LYS A 54 -30.31 -2.48 -22.78
N ASN A 55 -30.03 -1.37 -23.49
CA ASN A 55 -30.49 -1.16 -24.87
C ASN A 55 -29.31 -0.97 -25.82
N MET A 56 -29.25 -1.78 -26.89
CA MET A 56 -28.27 -1.60 -27.97
C MET A 56 -28.48 -0.28 -28.71
N GLY A 57 -27.39 0.43 -29.05
CA GLY A 57 -27.44 1.74 -29.70
C GLY A 57 -27.59 2.94 -28.74
N ALA A 58 -27.56 2.72 -27.43
CA ALA A 58 -27.58 3.81 -26.45
C ALA A 58 -26.31 4.67 -26.51
N ARG A 59 -26.47 5.97 -26.27
CA ARG A 59 -25.34 6.92 -26.18
C ARG A 59 -24.57 6.68 -24.88
N VAL A 60 -23.24 6.55 -24.99
CA VAL A 60 -22.33 6.47 -23.85
C VAL A 60 -21.52 7.75 -23.72
N SER A 61 -21.36 8.24 -22.49
CA SER A 61 -20.49 9.38 -22.18
C SER A 61 -19.11 8.89 -21.75
N PRO A 62 -18.03 9.67 -21.96
CA PRO A 62 -16.72 9.35 -21.42
C PRO A 62 -16.78 9.10 -19.90
N GLY A 63 -16.18 8.00 -19.43
CA GLY A 63 -16.24 7.58 -18.02
C GLY A 63 -17.62 7.06 -17.56
N GLY A 64 -18.59 6.92 -18.46
CA GLY A 64 -19.90 6.36 -18.14
C GLY A 64 -19.82 4.87 -17.82
N LEU A 65 -20.68 4.42 -16.89
CA LEU A 65 -20.77 3.02 -16.52
C LEU A 65 -21.35 2.18 -17.67
N ILE A 66 -20.55 1.27 -18.23
CA ILE A 66 -20.94 0.38 -19.33
C ILE A 66 -21.32 -1.00 -18.78
N ALA A 67 -20.49 -1.54 -17.89
CA ALA A 67 -20.69 -2.83 -17.26
C ALA A 67 -20.04 -2.84 -15.87
N GLU A 68 -20.63 -3.59 -14.96
CA GLU A 68 -20.07 -3.93 -13.66
C GLU A 68 -19.61 -5.38 -13.69
N ILE A 69 -18.42 -5.65 -13.18
CA ILE A 69 -17.82 -6.99 -13.18
C ILE A 69 -17.63 -7.40 -11.73
N TYR A 70 -18.24 -8.51 -11.35
CA TYR A 70 -18.14 -9.07 -10.00
C TYR A 70 -17.44 -10.42 -10.05
N ASP A 71 -16.26 -10.53 -9.44
CA ASP A 71 -15.61 -11.82 -9.22
C ASP A 71 -16.11 -12.42 -7.90
N GLN A 72 -16.68 -13.61 -7.95
CA GLN A 72 -17.18 -14.32 -6.76
C GLN A 72 -16.12 -15.22 -6.11
N ARG A 73 -14.99 -15.48 -6.79
CA ARG A 73 -13.96 -16.45 -6.37
C ARG A 73 -12.79 -15.83 -5.62
N PHE A 74 -12.58 -14.52 -5.74
CA PHE A 74 -11.56 -13.80 -4.99
C PHE A 74 -12.22 -12.98 -3.89
N ASP A 75 -11.94 -13.37 -2.64
CA ASP A 75 -11.23 -12.48 -1.72
C ASP A 75 -11.12 -13.09 -0.32
N THR A 76 -12.02 -13.97 0.11
CA THR A 76 -12.00 -14.43 1.52
C THR A 76 -10.75 -15.25 1.86
N ALA A 77 -10.32 -16.17 0.98
CA ALA A 77 -9.15 -17.01 1.25
C ALA A 77 -7.84 -16.22 1.15
N ARG A 78 -7.73 -15.35 0.14
CA ARG A 78 -6.56 -14.47 -0.08
C ARG A 78 -6.45 -13.41 1.02
N LEU A 79 -7.56 -12.79 1.42
CA LEU A 79 -7.60 -11.85 2.53
C LEU A 79 -7.27 -12.53 3.85
N LEU A 80 -7.79 -13.75 4.09
CA LEU A 80 -7.48 -14.50 5.31
C LEU A 80 -6.00 -14.89 5.37
N GLU A 81 -5.38 -15.25 4.25
CA GLU A 81 -3.94 -15.49 4.16
C GLU A 81 -3.13 -14.22 4.44
N LEU A 82 -3.49 -13.09 3.81
CA LEU A 82 -2.83 -11.80 4.06
C LEU A 82 -3.01 -11.30 5.50
N ASP A 83 -4.17 -11.54 6.11
CA ASP A 83 -4.45 -11.17 7.50
C ASP A 83 -3.64 -12.04 8.48
N ARG A 84 -3.51 -13.34 8.18
CA ARG A 84 -2.61 -14.25 8.92
C ARG A 84 -1.16 -13.80 8.82
N ASP A 85 -0.66 -13.53 7.62
CA ASP A 85 0.71 -13.04 7.42
C ASP A 85 0.98 -11.74 8.20
N ARG A 86 -0.01 -10.84 8.22
CA ARG A 86 0.05 -9.58 8.97
C ARG A 86 0.10 -9.83 10.48
N GLU A 87 -0.73 -10.73 11.00
CA GLU A 87 -0.73 -11.06 12.44
C GLU A 87 0.55 -11.78 12.85
N ASP A 88 1.07 -12.69 12.03
CA ASP A 88 2.35 -13.37 12.27
C ASP A 88 3.51 -12.38 12.34
N GLN A 89 3.55 -11.42 11.40
CA GLN A 89 4.52 -10.32 11.45
C GLN A 89 4.37 -9.48 12.72
N ARG A 90 3.14 -9.18 13.17
CA ARG A 90 2.91 -8.44 14.42
C ARG A 90 3.34 -9.22 15.65
N ILE A 91 3.14 -10.53 15.67
CA ILE A 91 3.58 -11.39 16.77
C ILE A 91 5.11 -11.40 16.84
N GLU A 92 5.80 -11.58 15.70
CA GLU A 92 7.25 -11.57 15.67
C GLU A 92 7.81 -10.20 16.07
N LEU A 93 7.17 -9.10 15.66
CA LEU A 93 7.49 -7.76 16.15
C LEU A 93 7.29 -7.62 17.66
N LYS A 94 6.21 -8.15 18.24
CA LYS A 94 6.00 -8.15 19.70
C LYS A 94 6.99 -9.05 20.43
N ARG A 95 7.49 -10.10 19.80
CA ARG A 95 8.51 -11.00 20.36
C ARG A 95 9.90 -10.37 20.33
N LEU A 96 10.23 -9.66 19.25
CA LEU A 96 11.47 -8.88 19.09
C LEU A 96 11.47 -7.61 19.94
N ALA A 97 10.34 -6.89 19.96
CA ALA A 97 10.06 -5.83 20.93
C ALA A 97 9.70 -6.40 22.32
N GLY A 98 9.72 -7.74 22.43
CA GLY A 98 9.56 -8.50 23.63
C GLY A 98 10.67 -8.13 24.58
N GLN A 99 10.29 -7.17 25.40
CA GLN A 99 10.71 -6.82 26.74
C GLN A 99 11.67 -7.77 27.46
N PRO A 100 11.62 -9.12 27.48
CA PRO A 100 12.59 -9.95 28.21
C PRO A 100 14.06 -9.53 28.11
N ARG A 101 14.63 -9.32 26.91
CA ARG A 101 16.06 -8.94 26.83
C ARG A 101 16.32 -7.51 27.34
N ILE A 102 15.40 -6.58 27.09
CA ILE A 102 15.53 -5.20 27.58
C ILE A 102 15.27 -5.13 29.09
N ALA A 103 14.31 -5.91 29.59
CA ALA A 103 13.95 -6.01 31.00
C ALA A 103 15.05 -6.72 31.80
N GLU A 104 15.65 -7.77 31.25
CA GLU A 104 16.84 -8.43 31.81
C GLU A 104 18.01 -7.44 31.86
N THR A 105 18.28 -6.73 30.76
CA THR A 105 19.37 -5.74 30.74
C THR A 105 19.10 -4.58 31.71
N LYS A 106 17.86 -4.10 31.80
CA LYS A 106 17.46 -3.09 32.80
C LYS A 106 17.60 -3.60 34.23
N ALA A 107 17.22 -4.85 34.51
CA ALA A 107 17.45 -5.47 35.81
C ALA A 107 18.95 -5.55 36.15
N THR A 108 19.83 -5.83 35.17
CA THR A 108 21.28 -5.79 35.39
C THR A 108 21.80 -4.38 35.63
N GLN A 109 21.25 -3.37 34.97
CA GLN A 109 21.56 -1.96 35.22
C GLN A 109 21.13 -1.54 36.63
N ASP A 110 19.94 -1.93 37.07
CA ASP A 110 19.42 -1.62 38.40
C ASP A 110 20.25 -2.29 39.50
N ALA A 111 20.68 -3.54 39.27
CA ALA A 111 21.60 -4.23 40.16
C ALA A 111 22.96 -3.52 40.25
N ALA A 112 23.52 -3.07 39.12
CA ALA A 112 24.76 -2.28 39.09
C ALA A 112 24.59 -0.92 39.80
N ALA A 113 23.44 -0.25 39.63
CA ALA A 113 23.12 1.00 40.31
C ALA A 113 22.98 0.80 41.83
N ALA A 114 22.44 -0.33 42.28
CA ALA A 114 22.41 -0.69 43.69
C ALA A 114 23.82 -0.91 44.27
N ARG A 115 24.70 -1.60 43.54
CA ARG A 115 26.11 -1.79 43.95
C ARG A 115 26.86 -0.48 44.07
N LEU A 116 26.68 0.45 43.13
CA LEU A 116 27.28 1.79 43.21
C LEU A 116 26.82 2.55 44.46
N ARG A 117 25.52 2.50 44.79
CA ARG A 117 25.00 3.14 46.02
C ARG A 117 25.60 2.54 47.29
N GLN A 118 25.84 1.22 47.32
CA GLN A 118 26.50 0.56 48.44
C GLN A 118 27.97 0.98 48.55
N ALA A 119 28.71 0.96 47.44
CA ALA A 119 30.11 1.36 47.40
C ALA A 119 30.31 2.84 47.76
N ASP A 120 29.40 3.72 47.32
CA ASP A 120 29.40 5.14 47.69
C ASP A 120 29.21 5.33 49.19
N ALA A 121 28.21 4.66 49.79
CA ALA A 121 27.99 4.71 51.23
C ALA A 121 29.15 4.14 52.05
N GLU A 122 29.87 3.12 51.54
CA GLU A 122 31.08 2.59 52.15
C GLU A 122 32.26 3.55 52.03
N PHE A 123 32.45 4.17 50.86
CA PHE A 123 33.48 5.16 50.63
C PHE A 123 33.31 6.40 51.52
N GLN A 124 32.09 6.92 51.64
CA GLN A 124 31.78 8.06 52.51
C GLN A 124 32.08 7.74 53.98
N ARG A 125 31.65 6.55 54.46
CA ARG A 125 31.95 6.10 55.82
C ARG A 125 33.44 5.93 56.06
N ALA A 126 34.17 5.35 55.10
CA ALA A 126 35.62 5.24 55.18
C ALA A 126 36.26 6.63 55.25
N ASN A 127 35.83 7.57 54.41
CA ASN A 127 36.35 8.93 54.41
C ASN A 127 36.13 9.64 55.77
N GLU A 128 34.94 9.51 56.37
CA GLU A 128 34.64 10.03 57.71
C GLU A 128 35.46 9.38 58.83
N LEU A 129 35.78 8.09 58.71
CA LEU A 129 36.65 7.40 59.67
C LEU A 129 38.11 7.82 59.50
N ASN A 130 38.53 8.12 58.27
CA ASN A 130 39.88 8.58 57.94
C ASN A 130 40.12 9.99 58.45
N THR A 131 39.18 10.90 58.24
CA THR A 131 39.27 12.29 58.75
C THR A 131 39.30 12.35 60.27
N ARG A 132 38.66 11.37 60.95
CA ARG A 132 38.74 11.20 62.40
C ARG A 132 39.99 10.44 62.88
N GLY A 133 40.86 10.00 61.97
CA GLY A 133 42.11 9.28 62.30
C GLY A 133 41.91 7.85 62.83
N VAL A 134 40.73 7.26 62.65
CA VAL A 134 40.36 5.94 63.19
C VAL A 134 40.76 4.79 62.25
N GLN A 135 41.03 5.08 60.97
CA GLN A 135 41.43 4.08 59.97
C GLN A 135 42.70 4.47 59.21
N THR A 136 43.26 3.52 58.47
CA THR A 136 44.46 3.70 57.64
C THR A 136 44.11 4.22 56.24
N ALA A 137 45.04 4.96 55.63
CA ALA A 137 44.91 5.42 54.24
C ALA A 137 44.67 4.26 53.25
N ALA A 138 45.30 3.10 53.48
CA ALA A 138 45.11 1.91 52.65
C ALA A 138 43.66 1.39 52.64
N ASN A 139 42.89 1.59 53.71
CA ASN A 139 41.47 1.21 53.75
C ASN A 139 40.60 2.21 52.97
N LEU A 140 40.91 3.50 53.02
CA LEU A 140 40.25 4.51 52.20
C LEU A 140 40.50 4.29 50.71
N ASP A 141 41.76 4.02 50.34
CA ASP A 141 42.14 3.76 48.95
C ASP A 141 41.44 2.52 48.39
N ARG A 142 41.27 1.48 49.22
CA ARG A 142 40.48 0.30 48.85
C ARG A 142 39.02 0.65 48.60
N ALA A 143 38.38 1.41 49.50
CA ALA A 143 36.99 1.82 49.35
C ALA A 143 36.79 2.69 48.11
N ARG A 144 37.75 3.57 47.80
CA ARG A 144 37.77 4.38 46.57
C ARG A 144 37.84 3.50 45.32
N ALA A 145 38.76 2.54 45.29
CA ALA A 145 38.87 1.62 44.16
C ALA A 145 37.59 0.79 43.94
N THR A 146 36.91 0.38 45.02
CA THR A 146 35.61 -0.32 44.93
C THR A 146 34.52 0.58 44.36
N TYR A 147 34.48 1.86 44.73
CA TYR A 147 33.57 2.83 44.15
C TYR A 147 33.83 3.05 42.65
N ASP A 148 35.09 3.25 42.26
CA ASP A 148 35.48 3.49 40.86
C ASP A 148 35.09 2.29 39.97
N VAL A 149 35.31 1.06 40.44
CA VAL A 149 34.90 -0.17 39.73
C VAL A 149 33.37 -0.24 39.62
N ALA A 150 32.63 0.03 40.70
CA ALA A 150 31.17 0.01 40.68
C ALA A 150 30.58 1.09 39.75
N GLN A 151 31.24 2.24 39.63
CA GLN A 151 30.85 3.29 38.68
C GLN A 151 31.06 2.81 37.24
N GLN A 152 32.21 2.21 36.96
CA GLN A 152 32.52 1.69 35.63
C GLN A 152 31.59 0.53 35.24
N GLU A 153 31.18 -0.31 36.19
CA GLU A 153 30.16 -1.35 35.98
C GLU A 153 28.80 -0.74 35.58
N LEU A 154 28.37 0.34 36.24
CA LEU A 154 27.12 1.03 35.89
C LEU A 154 27.18 1.67 34.51
N GLU A 155 28.29 2.32 34.17
CA GLU A 155 28.49 2.93 32.85
C GLU A 155 28.47 1.87 31.73
N SER A 156 29.15 0.75 31.95
CA SER A 156 29.12 -0.41 31.03
C SER A 156 27.70 -0.97 30.85
N ALA A 157 26.95 -1.12 31.95
CA ALA A 157 25.56 -1.58 31.90
C ALA A 157 24.65 -0.60 31.14
N ARG A 158 24.82 0.72 31.35
CA ARG A 158 24.09 1.77 30.62
C ARG A 158 24.37 1.73 29.12
N GLN A 159 25.64 1.55 28.73
CA GLN A 159 26.00 1.43 27.32
C GLN A 159 25.32 0.23 26.64
N ARG A 160 25.21 -0.91 27.33
CA ARG A 160 24.50 -2.09 26.82
C ARG A 160 23.02 -1.83 26.59
N VAL A 161 22.35 -1.12 27.50
CA VAL A 161 20.95 -0.71 27.33
C VAL A 161 20.81 0.22 26.12
N ASN A 162 21.64 1.27 26.04
CA ASN A 162 21.59 2.24 24.94
C ASN A 162 21.85 1.57 23.57
N TYR A 163 22.77 0.62 23.51
CA TYR A 163 23.04 -0.15 22.29
C TYR A 163 21.81 -0.94 21.84
N LEU A 164 21.17 -1.68 22.75
CA LEU A 164 19.98 -2.47 22.45
C LEU A 164 18.78 -1.58 22.07
N GLU A 165 18.61 -0.44 22.73
CA GLU A 165 17.56 0.53 22.38
C GLU A 165 17.78 1.12 20.97
N THR A 166 19.04 1.40 20.60
CA THR A 166 19.41 1.89 19.26
C THR A 166 19.20 0.82 18.19
N GLU A 167 19.59 -0.43 18.46
CA GLU A 167 19.31 -1.55 17.56
C GLU A 167 17.80 -1.70 17.32
N LEU A 168 16.99 -1.62 18.38
CA LEU A 168 15.54 -1.72 18.27
C LEU A 168 14.93 -0.54 17.49
N ALA A 169 15.42 0.67 17.73
CA ALA A 169 14.99 1.87 16.99
C ALA A 169 15.32 1.75 15.49
N SER A 170 16.53 1.32 15.15
CA SER A 170 16.96 1.12 13.76
C SER A 170 16.21 -0.02 13.06
N ALA A 171 15.89 -1.09 13.79
CA ALA A 171 15.08 -2.20 13.27
C ALA A 171 13.65 -1.74 12.96
N ARG A 172 13.06 -0.93 13.87
CA ARG A 172 11.74 -0.32 13.67
C ARG A 172 11.72 0.59 12.44
N GLU A 173 12.71 1.46 12.29
CA GLU A 173 12.80 2.39 11.16
C GLU A 173 12.99 1.67 9.82
N ARG A 174 13.81 0.61 9.77
CA ARG A 174 13.96 -0.24 8.58
C ARG A 174 12.64 -0.89 8.17
N LEU A 175 11.84 -1.34 9.13
CA LEU A 175 10.51 -1.89 8.87
C LEU A 175 9.55 -0.85 8.30
N TYR A 176 9.51 0.36 8.87
CA TYR A 176 8.69 1.45 8.34
C TYR A 176 9.09 1.86 6.92
N ARG A 177 10.40 1.97 6.64
CA ARG A 177 10.89 2.24 5.28
C ARG A 177 10.55 1.12 4.30
N GLY A 178 10.68 -0.15 4.70
CA GLY A 178 10.31 -1.29 3.86
C GLY A 178 8.83 -1.30 3.49
N VAL A 179 7.94 -1.00 4.44
CA VAL A 179 6.50 -0.88 4.19
C VAL A 179 6.17 0.29 3.25
N LEU A 180 6.79 1.46 3.46
CA LEU A 180 6.63 2.61 2.56
C LEU A 180 7.12 2.30 1.13
N GLN A 181 8.23 1.58 1.01
CA GLN A 181 8.77 1.20 -0.29
C GLN A 181 7.89 0.17 -1.02
N CYS A 182 7.31 -0.79 -0.29
CA CYS A 182 6.28 -1.69 -0.84
C CYS A 182 5.04 -0.91 -1.28
N CYS A 183 4.54 0.06 -0.50
CA CYS A 183 3.42 0.90 -0.92
C CYS A 183 3.72 1.69 -2.20
N SER A 184 4.94 2.23 -2.35
CA SER A 184 5.33 2.94 -3.59
C SER A 184 5.49 2.04 -4.82
N LEU A 185 5.70 0.74 -4.61
CA LEU A 185 5.78 -0.26 -5.68
C LEU A 185 4.40 -0.85 -6.06
N LEU A 186 3.37 -0.65 -5.22
CA LEU A 186 2.00 -1.09 -5.51
C LEU A 186 1.15 -0.06 -6.27
N ASP A 187 1.64 1.17 -6.46
CA ASP A 187 1.02 2.18 -7.34
C ASP A 187 1.87 2.43 -8.60
N PRO A 188 1.79 1.58 -9.64
CA PRO A 188 2.40 1.87 -10.95
C PRO A 188 1.48 2.68 -11.89
N THR A 189 0.38 3.28 -11.43
CA THR A 189 -0.55 4.03 -12.30
C THR A 189 -0.96 5.39 -11.75
N TYR A 190 -0.07 6.37 -11.88
CA TYR A 190 -0.43 7.77 -12.16
C TYR A 190 0.78 8.46 -12.81
N PRO A 191 0.71 9.02 -14.03
CA PRO A 191 -0.44 9.27 -14.90
C PRO A 191 -0.74 8.15 -15.92
#